data_AF-A0A446C2P7-F1
#
_entry.id   AF-A0A446C2P7-F1
#
_cell.length_a   1.000
_cell.length_b   1.000
_cell.length_c   1.000
_cell.angle_alpha   90.00
_cell.angle_beta   90.00
_cell.angle_gamma   90.00
#
_symmetry.space_group_name_H-M   'P 1'
#
loop_
_entity.id
_entity.type
_entity.pdbx_description
1 polymer ?
#
loop_
_entity_poly.entity_id
_entity_poly.type
_entity_poly.pdbx_seq_one_letter_code
_entity_poly.pdbx_strand_id
1 'polypeptide(L)'
;MGGAPALSIGGLPLPQGWVLNIAAAFYLVWLLNLYNFMDGIDGLASVEAICVTLGGGILYACTGAGDAGLPTILLAVAVFGFLLWNFPPAKIFMGDGGSGFLGLVLGLLSLTAGWQAPALFWAWAILLGVFIVDATVTLLRRLMRGEKVYEAHRTHAYQYASRKWGSHRSVTLVVLAINVLWLFPMAFLVAVGMMDGALGTAVAYAPLVIAALRLNAGQREPASA
;
A
#
# COMPACT_ATOMS: atom_id res chain seq x y z
N MET A 1 -21.33 -11.18 6.33
CA MET A 1 -19.88 -10.97 6.55
C MET A 1 -19.66 -10.72 8.04
N GLY A 2 -18.95 -11.62 8.72
CA GLY A 2 -18.88 -11.73 10.18
C GLY A 2 -17.95 -10.74 10.90
N GLY A 3 -17.88 -9.48 10.45
CA GLY A 3 -16.98 -8.47 11.03
C GLY A 3 -15.51 -8.62 10.63
N ALA A 4 -14.64 -7.75 11.14
CA ALA A 4 -13.22 -7.72 10.88
C ALA A 4 -12.50 -9.03 11.30
N PRO A 5 -11.41 -9.42 10.63
CA PRO A 5 -10.69 -10.65 10.96
C PRO A 5 -10.11 -10.60 12.37
N ALA A 6 -9.96 -11.77 13.01
CA ALA A 6 -9.23 -11.88 14.26
C ALA A 6 -7.76 -11.48 14.00
N LEU A 7 -7.26 -10.52 14.77
CA LEU A 7 -5.88 -10.04 14.65
C LEU A 7 -5.18 -10.14 16.00
N SER A 8 -3.86 -10.26 15.97
CA SER A 8 -3.02 -10.24 17.15
C SER A 8 -1.79 -9.34 16.96
N ILE A 9 -1.28 -8.79 18.05
CA ILE A 9 -0.06 -7.98 18.11
C ILE A 9 0.84 -8.60 19.17
N GLY A 10 2.03 -9.08 18.79
CA GLY A 10 2.95 -9.72 19.74
C GLY A 10 2.33 -10.94 20.43
N GLY A 11 1.51 -11.71 19.70
CA GLY A 11 0.76 -12.85 20.23
C GLY A 11 -0.47 -12.50 21.08
N LEU A 12 -0.72 -11.22 21.40
CA LEU A 12 -1.91 -10.80 22.14
C LEU A 12 -3.08 -10.56 21.17
N PRO A 13 -4.24 -11.24 21.33
CA PRO A 13 -5.39 -11.03 20.47
C PRO A 13 -5.99 -9.63 20.67
N LEU A 14 -6.34 -8.97 19.57
CA LEU A 14 -7.07 -7.70 19.61
C LEU A 14 -8.54 -7.93 20.00
N PRO A 15 -9.16 -6.98 20.72
CA PRO A 15 -10.55 -7.09 21.12
C PRO A 15 -11.46 -7.14 19.89
N GLN A 16 -12.22 -8.23 19.77
CA GLN A 16 -13.20 -8.39 18.70
C GLN A 16 -14.47 -7.57 18.95
N GLY A 17 -15.22 -7.31 17.88
CA GLY A 17 -16.50 -6.62 17.94
C GLY A 17 -16.47 -5.26 17.25
N TRP A 18 -17.32 -4.33 17.72
CA TRP A 18 -17.58 -3.05 17.06
C TRP A 18 -16.33 -2.19 16.89
N VAL A 19 -15.40 -2.21 17.84
CA VAL A 19 -14.14 -1.44 17.75
C VAL A 19 -13.30 -1.89 16.56
N LEU A 20 -13.08 -3.20 16.40
CA LEU A 20 -12.29 -3.74 15.30
C LEU A 20 -13.00 -3.57 13.94
N ASN A 21 -14.33 -3.66 13.93
CA ASN A 21 -15.14 -3.38 12.73
C ASN A 21 -15.03 -1.92 12.27
N ILE A 22 -15.08 -0.99 13.22
CA ILE A 22 -14.90 0.44 12.94
C ILE A 22 -13.47 0.69 12.44
N ALA A 23 -12.46 0.09 13.08
CA ALA A 23 -11.08 0.18 12.62
C ALA A 23 -10.89 -0.35 11.19
N ALA A 24 -11.53 -1.48 10.85
CA ALA A 24 -11.52 -2.02 9.48
C ALA A 24 -12.23 -1.09 8.48
N ALA A 25 -13.35 -0.45 8.87
CA ALA A 25 -14.01 0.54 8.02
C ALA A 25 -13.11 1.77 7.77
N PHE A 26 -12.45 2.29 8.80
CA PHE A 26 -11.44 3.35 8.65
C PHE A 26 -10.27 2.90 7.78
N TYR A 27 -9.80 1.66 7.93
CA TYR A 27 -8.74 1.11 7.08
C TYR A 27 -9.14 1.07 5.60
N LEU A 28 -10.38 0.68 5.28
CA LEU A 28 -10.89 0.68 3.90
C LEU A 28 -11.02 2.10 3.33
N VAL A 29 -11.59 3.02 4.11
CA VAL A 29 -11.70 4.44 3.72
C VAL A 29 -10.30 5.04 3.53
N TRP A 30 -9.37 4.70 4.42
CA TRP A 30 -7.98 5.12 4.33
C TRP A 30 -7.32 4.58 3.05
N LEU A 31 -7.46 3.28 2.76
CA LEU A 31 -6.89 2.68 1.56
C LEU A 31 -7.47 3.27 0.28
N LEU A 32 -8.77 3.52 0.23
CA LEU A 32 -9.41 4.20 -0.90
C LEU A 32 -8.77 5.57 -1.16
N ASN A 33 -8.64 6.41 -0.13
CA ASN A 33 -8.12 7.77 -0.28
C ASN A 33 -6.60 7.77 -0.51
N LEU A 34 -5.84 6.93 0.19
CA LEU A 34 -4.39 6.90 0.04
C LEU A 34 -3.99 6.41 -1.36
N TYR A 35 -4.69 5.43 -1.93
CA TYR A 35 -4.40 4.97 -3.30
C TYR A 35 -4.66 6.07 -4.31
N ASN A 36 -5.74 6.85 -4.11
CA ASN A 36 -6.03 8.02 -4.90
C ASN A 36 -4.93 9.09 -4.81
N PHE A 37 -4.39 9.38 -3.61
CA PHE A 37 -3.28 10.33 -3.44
C PHE A 37 -1.97 9.86 -4.07
N MET A 38 -1.73 8.55 -4.10
CA MET A 38 -0.51 7.95 -4.63
C MET A 38 -0.53 7.75 -6.15
N ASP A 39 -1.71 7.83 -6.80
CA ASP A 39 -1.87 7.81 -8.26
C ASP A 39 -1.54 9.18 -8.92
N GLY A 40 -0.36 9.74 -8.62
CA GLY A 40 0.05 11.06 -9.14
C GLY A 40 1.24 11.05 -10.11
N ILE A 41 1.79 9.89 -10.45
CA ILE A 41 2.78 9.73 -11.53
C ILE A 41 2.51 8.44 -12.33
N ASP A 42 2.93 8.45 -13.59
CA ASP A 42 2.76 7.34 -14.54
C ASP A 42 3.26 6.00 -14.00
N GLY A 43 2.40 4.98 -14.07
CA GLY A 43 2.72 3.59 -13.76
C GLY A 43 2.85 3.26 -12.27
N LEU A 44 2.90 4.23 -11.36
CA LEU A 44 3.18 3.97 -9.94
C LEU A 44 2.07 3.14 -9.26
N ALA A 45 0.82 3.60 -9.31
CA ALA A 45 -0.32 2.88 -8.72
C ALA A 45 -0.54 1.50 -9.34
N SER A 46 -0.34 1.40 -10.66
CA SER A 46 -0.45 0.14 -11.39
C SER A 46 0.62 -0.87 -10.98
N VAL A 47 1.87 -0.44 -10.85
CA VAL A 47 2.98 -1.30 -10.41
C VAL A 47 2.78 -1.77 -8.97
N GLU A 48 2.38 -0.88 -8.07
CA GLU A 48 2.05 -1.24 -6.69
C GLU A 48 0.93 -2.30 -6.67
N ALA A 49 -0.17 -2.05 -7.37
CA ALA A 49 -1.32 -2.97 -7.37
C ALA A 49 -0.95 -4.35 -7.92
N ILE A 50 -0.13 -4.43 -8.97
CA ILE A 50 0.38 -5.70 -9.52
C ILE A 50 1.29 -6.39 -8.51
N CYS A 51 2.21 -5.67 -7.87
CA CYS A 51 3.11 -6.25 -6.87
C CYS A 51 2.33 -6.83 -5.67
N VAL A 52 1.36 -6.07 -5.16
CA VAL A 52 0.52 -6.49 -4.03
C VAL A 52 -0.33 -7.70 -4.39
N THR A 53 -0.96 -7.70 -5.57
CA THR A 53 -1.86 -8.79 -5.99
C THR A 53 -1.11 -10.06 -6.37
N LEU A 54 -0.01 -9.97 -7.11
CA LEU A 54 0.84 -11.14 -7.40
C LEU A 54 1.51 -11.65 -6.13
N GLY A 55 2.03 -10.75 -5.29
CA GLY A 55 2.58 -11.10 -3.99
C GLY A 55 1.56 -11.85 -3.13
N GLY A 56 0.37 -11.29 -2.95
CA GLY A 56 -0.73 -11.92 -2.23
C GLY A 56 -1.13 -13.28 -2.81
N GLY A 57 -1.21 -13.42 -4.14
CA GLY A 57 -1.46 -14.68 -4.81
C GLY A 57 -0.41 -15.75 -4.52
N ILE A 58 0.88 -15.37 -4.53
CA ILE A 58 1.99 -16.28 -4.16
C ILE A 58 1.88 -16.67 -2.68
N LEU A 59 1.60 -15.72 -1.79
CA LEU A 59 1.43 -16.00 -0.36
C LEU A 59 0.31 -17.00 -0.11
N TYR A 60 -0.82 -16.88 -0.81
CA TYR A 60 -1.92 -17.86 -0.72
C TYR A 60 -1.52 -19.24 -1.19
N ALA A 61 -0.78 -19.33 -2.30
CA ALA A 61 -0.26 -20.61 -2.80
C ALA A 61 0.70 -21.27 -1.79
N CYS A 62 1.58 -20.49 -1.16
CA CYS A 62 2.57 -20.99 -0.21
C CYS A 62 1.98 -21.36 1.16
N THR A 63 0.90 -20.72 1.58
CA THR A 63 0.26 -20.95 2.89
C THR A 63 -0.92 -21.92 2.85
N GLY A 64 -1.24 -22.48 1.68
CA GLY A 64 -2.37 -23.41 1.51
C GLY A 64 -3.73 -22.73 1.47
N ALA A 65 -3.78 -21.39 1.39
CA ALA A 65 -5.01 -20.59 1.27
C ALA A 65 -5.46 -20.38 -0.20
N GLY A 66 -5.12 -21.33 -1.09
CA GLY A 66 -5.15 -21.17 -2.55
C GLY A 66 -6.50 -20.77 -3.15
N ASP A 67 -7.61 -21.16 -2.56
CA ASP A 67 -8.96 -20.83 -3.04
C ASP A 67 -9.25 -19.31 -3.02
N ALA A 68 -8.51 -18.54 -2.22
CA ALA A 68 -8.61 -17.08 -2.16
C ALA A 68 -7.79 -16.35 -3.26
N GLY A 69 -7.01 -17.08 -4.06
CA GLY A 69 -6.05 -16.49 -5.00
C GLY A 69 -6.62 -15.98 -6.32
N LEU A 70 -7.69 -16.59 -6.84
CA LEU A 70 -8.19 -16.25 -8.18
C LEU A 70 -8.54 -14.75 -8.36
N PRO A 71 -9.27 -14.08 -7.44
CA PRO A 71 -9.56 -12.65 -7.56
C PRO A 71 -8.29 -11.78 -7.61
N THR A 72 -7.24 -12.16 -6.89
CA THR A 72 -5.98 -11.41 -6.87
C THR A 72 -5.28 -11.49 -8.22
N ILE A 73 -5.20 -12.68 -8.82
CA ILE A 73 -4.56 -12.88 -10.12
C ILE A 73 -5.36 -12.19 -11.24
N LEU A 74 -6.70 -12.26 -11.21
CA LEU A 74 -7.54 -11.54 -12.18
C LEU A 74 -7.33 -10.02 -12.10
N LEU A 75 -7.24 -9.47 -10.88
CA LEU A 75 -6.95 -8.06 -10.69
C LEU A 75 -5.55 -7.70 -11.21
N ALA A 76 -4.53 -8.52 -10.91
CA ALA A 76 -3.17 -8.33 -11.41
C ALA A 76 -3.14 -8.26 -12.95
N VAL A 77 -3.82 -9.19 -13.64
CA VAL A 77 -3.88 -9.25 -15.10
C VAL A 77 -4.62 -8.04 -15.68
N ALA A 78 -5.74 -7.64 -15.08
CA ALA A 78 -6.49 -6.45 -15.50
C ALA A 78 -5.65 -5.17 -15.38
N VAL A 79 -4.97 -4.98 -14.24
CA VAL A 79 -4.09 -3.84 -14.00
C VAL A 79 -2.85 -3.91 -14.90
N PHE A 80 -2.33 -5.09 -15.19
CA PHE A 80 -1.23 -5.26 -16.15
C PHE A 80 -1.64 -4.79 -17.55
N GLY A 81 -2.84 -5.15 -18.01
CA GLY A 81 -3.38 -4.65 -19.28
C GLY A 81 -3.45 -3.12 -19.32
N PHE A 82 -3.86 -2.48 -18.22
CA PHE A 82 -3.85 -1.02 -18.07
C PHE A 82 -2.43 -0.44 -18.02
N LEU A 83 -1.50 -1.08 -17.30
CA LEU A 83 -0.10 -0.66 -17.16
C LEU A 83 0.60 -0.54 -18.52
N LEU A 84 0.28 -1.37 -19.51
CA LEU A 84 0.87 -1.25 -20.86
C LEU A 84 0.60 0.12 -21.51
N TRP A 85 -0.48 0.80 -21.11
CA TRP A 85 -0.83 2.14 -21.59
C TRP A 85 -0.50 3.24 -20.57
N ASN A 86 -0.35 2.89 -19.29
CA ASN A 86 -0.08 3.83 -18.20
C ASN A 86 1.41 3.90 -17.82
N PHE A 87 2.25 2.97 -18.29
CA PHE A 87 3.69 2.99 -18.01
C PHE A 87 4.34 4.22 -18.66
N PRO A 88 5.27 4.92 -17.96
CA PRO A 88 5.81 6.19 -18.44
C PRO A 88 6.50 6.08 -19.82
N PRO A 89 6.17 6.97 -20.78
CA PRO A 89 5.17 8.05 -20.70
C PRO A 89 3.73 7.53 -20.88
N ALA A 90 2.83 7.91 -19.97
CA ALA A 90 1.45 7.43 -19.95
C ALA A 90 0.62 7.96 -21.14
N LYS A 91 -0.18 7.08 -21.74
CA LYS A 91 -1.20 7.39 -22.77
C LYS A 91 -2.59 7.56 -22.18
N ILE A 92 -2.86 6.87 -21.07
CA ILE A 92 -4.11 6.96 -20.30
C ILE A 92 -3.78 7.06 -18.81
N PHE A 93 -4.61 7.81 -18.09
CA PHE A 93 -4.52 7.97 -16.64
C PHE A 93 -5.61 7.14 -15.95
N MET A 94 -5.33 6.70 -14.72
CA MET A 94 -6.23 5.84 -13.97
C MET A 94 -7.40 6.66 -13.40
N GLY A 95 -7.11 7.86 -12.90
CA GLY A 95 -8.10 8.81 -12.40
C GLY A 95 -8.78 8.33 -11.11
N ASP A 96 -9.69 9.13 -10.59
CA ASP A 96 -10.29 8.88 -9.27
C ASP A 96 -11.13 7.59 -9.23
N GLY A 97 -11.81 7.29 -10.34
CA GLY A 97 -12.62 6.07 -10.46
C GLY A 97 -11.77 4.79 -10.37
N GLY A 98 -10.61 4.76 -11.03
CA GLY A 98 -9.73 3.58 -11.03
C GLY A 98 -8.91 3.44 -9.74
N SER A 99 -8.31 4.54 -9.28
CA SER A 99 -7.43 4.54 -8.10
C SER A 99 -8.21 4.27 -6.81
N GLY A 100 -9.36 4.92 -6.63
CA GLY A 100 -10.25 4.67 -5.50
C GLY A 100 -10.79 3.25 -5.47
N PHE A 101 -11.16 2.69 -6.64
CA PHE A 101 -11.55 1.30 -6.78
C PHE A 101 -10.43 0.34 -6.36
N LEU A 102 -9.20 0.54 -6.87
CA LEU A 102 -8.06 -0.29 -6.49
C LEU A 102 -7.78 -0.22 -4.98
N GLY A 103 -7.76 0.97 -4.39
CA GLY A 103 -7.58 1.14 -2.96
C GLY A 103 -8.61 0.34 -2.15
N LEU A 104 -9.89 0.44 -2.50
CA LEU A 104 -10.96 -0.30 -1.82
C LEU A 104 -10.82 -1.82 -2.00
N VAL A 105 -10.60 -2.29 -3.24
CA VAL A 105 -10.50 -3.73 -3.54
C VAL A 105 -9.27 -4.35 -2.88
N LEU A 106 -8.11 -3.70 -2.92
CA LEU A 106 -6.90 -4.18 -2.24
C LEU A 106 -7.09 -4.23 -0.72
N GLY A 107 -7.81 -3.27 -0.13
CA GLY A 107 -8.18 -3.30 1.28
C GLY A 107 -9.11 -4.45 1.63
N LEU A 108 -10.11 -4.72 0.79
CA LEU A 108 -11.02 -5.86 0.97
C LEU A 108 -10.29 -7.20 0.82
N LEU A 109 -9.37 -7.31 -0.15
CA LEU A 109 -8.54 -8.50 -0.32
C LEU A 109 -7.62 -8.72 0.89
N SER A 110 -7.04 -7.65 1.44
CA SER A 110 -6.24 -7.70 2.67
C SER A 110 -7.05 -8.16 3.90
N LEU A 111 -8.27 -7.67 4.08
CA LEU A 111 -9.17 -8.13 5.15
C LEU A 111 -9.59 -9.59 4.95
N THR A 112 -9.86 -9.97 3.70
CA THR A 112 -10.21 -11.35 3.33
C THR A 112 -9.05 -12.30 3.61
N ALA A 113 -7.82 -11.88 3.32
CA ALA A 113 -6.60 -12.59 3.68
C ALA A 113 -6.53 -12.83 5.19
N GLY A 114 -6.87 -11.81 5.99
CA GLY A 114 -6.93 -11.89 7.44
C GLY A 114 -7.93 -12.92 7.98
N TRP A 115 -9.06 -13.12 7.29
CA TRP A 115 -10.02 -14.16 7.69
C TRP A 115 -9.49 -15.57 7.43
N GLN A 116 -8.60 -15.74 6.45
CA GLN A 116 -7.93 -17.02 6.20
C GLN A 116 -6.83 -17.28 7.23
N ALA A 117 -5.99 -16.27 7.48
CA ALA A 117 -5.01 -16.30 8.55
C ALA A 117 -4.66 -14.87 9.00
N PRO A 118 -4.59 -14.58 10.31
CA PRO A 118 -4.22 -13.25 10.81
C PRO A 118 -2.87 -12.75 10.26
N ALA A 119 -1.90 -13.65 10.06
CA ALA A 119 -0.60 -13.33 9.48
C ALA A 119 -0.70 -12.81 8.03
N LEU A 120 -1.68 -13.27 7.26
CA LEU A 120 -1.87 -12.81 5.88
C LEU A 120 -2.39 -11.37 5.82
N PHE A 121 -3.21 -10.92 6.79
CA PHE A 121 -3.57 -9.50 6.87
C PHE A 121 -2.32 -8.62 7.01
N TRP A 122 -1.43 -8.97 7.93
CA TRP A 122 -0.16 -8.25 8.13
C TRP A 122 0.73 -8.32 6.90
N ALA A 123 0.82 -9.48 6.24
CA ALA A 123 1.59 -9.63 5.01
C ALA A 123 1.06 -8.72 3.88
N TRP A 124 -0.27 -8.62 3.73
CA TRP A 124 -0.87 -7.69 2.78
C TRP A 124 -0.61 -6.21 3.12
N ALA A 125 -0.69 -5.85 4.41
CA ALA A 125 -0.33 -4.51 4.86
C ALA A 125 1.13 -4.19 4.52
N ILE A 126 2.05 -5.13 4.74
CA ILE A 126 3.47 -5.00 4.36
C ILE A 126 3.63 -4.79 2.86
N LEU A 127 2.93 -5.57 2.02
CA LEU A 127 2.99 -5.42 0.56
C LEU A 127 2.53 -4.03 0.10
N LEU A 128 1.52 -3.44 0.77
CA LEU A 128 1.03 -2.08 0.53
C LEU A 128 1.93 -0.99 1.15
N GLY A 129 3.08 -1.36 1.69
CA GLY A 129 3.87 -0.55 2.60
C GLY A 129 4.37 0.76 2.00
N VAL A 130 4.73 0.78 0.72
CA VAL A 130 5.19 2.03 0.06
C VAL A 130 4.08 3.08 0.12
N PHE A 131 2.86 2.68 -0.24
CA PHE A 131 1.71 3.56 -0.33
C PHE A 131 1.22 3.97 1.06
N ILE A 132 1.08 3.00 1.98
CA ILE A 132 0.65 3.27 3.36
C ILE A 132 1.64 4.24 4.02
N VAL A 133 2.94 3.98 3.95
CA VAL A 133 3.94 4.80 4.64
C VAL A 133 4.03 6.21 4.06
N ASP A 134 4.12 6.37 2.75
CA ASP A 134 4.24 7.71 2.14
C ASP A 134 3.00 8.55 2.46
N ALA A 135 1.80 8.02 2.24
CA ALA A 135 0.56 8.73 2.52
C ALA A 135 0.42 9.08 4.01
N THR A 136 0.65 8.12 4.91
CA THR A 136 0.52 8.35 6.35
C THR A 136 1.55 9.36 6.85
N VAL A 137 2.83 9.24 6.49
CA VAL A 137 3.87 10.19 6.91
C VAL A 137 3.58 11.59 6.35
N THR A 138 3.20 11.69 5.08
CA THR A 138 2.88 12.97 4.45
C THR A 138 1.71 13.66 5.15
N LEU A 139 0.59 12.97 5.33
CA LEU A 139 -0.59 13.59 5.95
C LEU A 139 -0.40 13.88 7.44
N LEU A 140 0.31 13.03 8.19
CA LEU A 140 0.64 13.32 9.59
C LEU A 140 1.48 14.59 9.71
N ARG A 141 2.53 14.75 8.88
CA ARG A 141 3.36 15.96 8.89
C ARG A 141 2.58 17.21 8.50
N ARG A 142 1.65 17.11 7.55
CA ARG A 142 0.74 18.22 7.19
C ARG A 142 -0.20 18.58 8.34
N LEU A 143 -0.81 17.58 8.97
CA LEU A 143 -1.72 17.76 10.10
C LEU A 143 -1.01 18.41 11.30
N MET A 144 0.19 17.95 11.65
CA MET A 144 1.02 18.55 12.72
C MET A 144 1.37 20.01 12.46
N ARG A 145 1.30 20.46 11.20
CA ARG A 145 1.55 21.85 10.78
C ARG A 145 0.27 22.67 10.64
N GLY A 146 -0.89 22.11 11.01
CA GLY A 146 -2.19 22.75 10.88
C GLY A 146 -2.67 22.90 9.43
N GLU A 147 -2.08 22.18 8.49
CA GLU A 147 -2.56 22.18 7.11
C GLU A 147 -3.78 21.28 6.94
N LYS A 148 -4.69 21.70 6.07
CA LYS A 148 -5.85 20.89 5.70
C LYS A 148 -5.41 19.71 4.84
N VAL A 149 -5.57 18.51 5.38
CA VAL A 149 -5.18 17.26 4.71
C VAL A 149 -6.04 16.93 3.48
N TYR A 150 -7.26 17.47 3.41
CA TYR A 150 -8.19 17.28 2.29
C TYR A 150 -7.98 18.26 1.13
N GLU A 151 -7.14 19.28 1.31
CA GLU A 151 -6.77 20.17 0.20
C GLU A 151 -5.68 19.51 -0.65
N ALA A 152 -5.86 19.59 -1.97
CA ALA A 152 -4.95 19.04 -2.96
C ALA A 152 -3.50 19.52 -2.73
N HIS A 153 -2.56 18.60 -2.83
CA HIS A 153 -1.15 18.86 -2.56
C HIS A 153 -0.25 17.93 -3.38
N ARG A 154 1.03 18.27 -3.39
CA ARG A 154 2.06 17.58 -4.18
C ARG A 154 3.33 17.28 -3.38
N THR A 155 3.13 16.99 -2.09
CA THR A 155 4.17 16.87 -1.07
C THR A 155 4.48 15.43 -0.65
N HIS A 156 3.98 14.43 -1.37
CA HIS A 156 4.35 13.03 -1.12
C HIS A 156 5.83 12.76 -1.48
N ALA A 157 6.43 11.75 -0.85
CA ALA A 157 7.82 11.38 -1.10
C ALA A 157 8.04 11.01 -2.58
N TYR A 158 7.11 10.27 -3.18
CA TYR A 158 7.20 9.90 -4.60
C TYR A 158 7.20 11.13 -5.52
N GLN A 159 6.44 12.18 -5.16
CA GLN A 159 6.35 13.42 -5.95
C GLN A 159 7.64 14.24 -5.83
N TYR A 160 8.21 14.34 -4.63
CA TYR A 160 9.53 14.93 -4.43
C TYR A 160 10.63 14.17 -5.18
N ALA A 161 10.61 12.84 -5.12
CA ALA A 161 11.56 11.99 -5.85
C ALA A 161 11.42 12.17 -7.37
N SER A 162 10.20 12.16 -7.89
CA SER A 162 9.91 12.35 -9.31
C SER A 162 10.45 13.68 -9.83
N ARG A 163 10.20 14.79 -9.11
CA ARG A 163 10.73 16.11 -9.47
C ARG A 163 12.25 16.17 -9.36
N LYS A 164 12.82 15.60 -8.30
CA LYS A 164 14.28 15.58 -8.08
C LYS A 164 15.01 14.79 -9.16
N TRP A 165 14.42 13.70 -9.65
CA TRP A 165 15.03 12.83 -10.67
C TRP A 165 14.59 13.16 -12.09
N GLY A 166 13.60 14.04 -12.25
CA GLY A 166 13.01 14.38 -13.55
C GLY A 166 12.41 13.17 -14.27
N SER A 167 11.94 12.14 -13.54
CA SER A 167 11.61 10.84 -14.14
C SER A 167 10.59 10.05 -13.34
N HIS A 168 9.37 9.91 -13.88
CA HIS A 168 8.33 9.01 -13.35
C HIS A 168 8.83 7.56 -13.37
N ARG A 169 9.44 7.14 -14.50
CA ARG A 169 9.99 5.80 -14.69
C ARG A 169 10.98 5.40 -13.60
N SER A 170 11.87 6.31 -13.20
CA SER A 170 12.87 6.01 -12.16
C SER A 170 12.21 5.75 -10.81
N VAL A 171 11.22 6.57 -10.42
CA VAL A 171 10.46 6.36 -9.18
C VAL A 171 9.67 5.05 -9.24
N THR A 172 8.94 4.81 -10.32
CA THR A 172 8.14 3.59 -10.50
C THR A 172 9.00 2.32 -10.44
N LEU A 173 10.20 2.32 -11.04
CA LEU A 173 11.14 1.19 -10.97
C LEU A 173 11.76 1.00 -9.58
N VAL A 174 12.04 2.09 -8.86
CA VAL A 174 12.50 2.00 -7.46
C VAL A 174 11.40 1.41 -6.57
N VAL A 175 10.15 1.81 -6.76
CA VAL A 175 9.01 1.25 -6.02
C VAL A 175 8.80 -0.23 -6.35
N LEU A 176 8.93 -0.63 -7.62
CA LEU A 176 8.96 -2.04 -8.01
C LEU A 176 10.07 -2.80 -7.28
N ALA A 177 11.29 -2.25 -7.25
CA ALA A 177 12.42 -2.88 -6.58
C ALA A 177 12.21 -3.00 -5.07
N ILE A 178 11.65 -1.98 -4.40
CA ILE A 178 11.30 -2.02 -2.99
C ILE A 178 10.25 -3.12 -2.73
N ASN A 179 9.21 -3.19 -3.55
CA ASN A 179 8.17 -4.21 -3.42
C ASN A 179 8.74 -5.62 -3.54
N VAL A 180 9.55 -5.89 -4.56
CA VAL A 180 10.06 -7.23 -4.86
C VAL A 180 11.21 -7.63 -3.94
N LEU A 181 12.16 -6.72 -3.66
CA LEU A 181 13.40 -7.05 -2.95
C LEU A 181 13.31 -6.87 -1.44
N TRP A 182 12.31 -6.12 -0.95
CA TRP A 182 12.17 -5.84 0.49
C TRP A 182 10.80 -6.24 1.02
N LEU A 183 9.71 -5.67 0.49
CA LEU A 183 8.38 -5.87 1.07
C LEU A 183 7.87 -7.30 0.87
N PHE A 184 8.04 -7.89 -0.30
CA PHE A 184 7.63 -9.27 -0.55
C PHE A 184 8.37 -10.28 0.35
N PRO A 185 9.71 -10.27 0.48
CA PRO A 185 10.41 -11.12 1.45
C PRO A 185 9.92 -10.94 2.88
N MET A 186 9.69 -9.70 3.34
CA MET A 186 9.17 -9.44 4.67
C MET A 186 7.74 -9.97 4.86
N ALA A 187 6.87 -9.75 3.88
CA ALA A 187 5.52 -10.27 3.86
C ALA A 187 5.50 -11.81 3.86
N PHE A 188 6.42 -12.43 3.10
CA PHE A 188 6.59 -13.88 3.06
C PHE A 188 6.99 -14.45 4.42
N LEU A 189 8.01 -13.88 5.09
CA LEU A 189 8.44 -14.32 6.42
C LEU A 189 7.31 -14.26 7.45
N VAL A 190 6.48 -13.22 7.39
CA VAL A 190 5.28 -13.10 8.24
C VAL A 190 4.24 -14.16 7.87
N ALA A 191 3.94 -14.32 6.58
CA ALA A 191 2.91 -15.25 6.10
C ALA A 191 3.23 -16.71 6.45
N VAL A 192 4.49 -17.12 6.40
CA VAL A 192 4.92 -18.49 6.77
C VAL A 192 5.15 -18.67 8.28
N GLY A 193 4.86 -17.64 9.10
CA GLY A 193 4.96 -17.71 10.56
C GLY A 193 6.39 -17.65 11.11
N MET A 194 7.38 -17.29 10.29
CA MET A 194 8.77 -17.09 10.76
C MET A 194 8.95 -15.78 11.52
N MET A 195 7.99 -14.86 11.43
CA MET A 195 8.03 -13.55 12.08
C MET A 195 6.63 -13.11 12.51
N ASP A 196 6.50 -12.50 13.70
CA ASP A 196 5.24 -11.89 14.14
C ASP A 196 4.82 -10.77 13.17
N GLY A 197 3.52 -10.64 12.90
CA GLY A 197 3.01 -9.70 11.91
C GLY A 197 3.24 -8.23 12.26
N ALA A 198 3.11 -7.86 13.55
CA ALA A 198 3.34 -6.48 13.97
C ALA A 198 4.84 -6.14 13.93
N LEU A 199 5.70 -7.05 14.39
CA LEU A 199 7.15 -6.87 14.27
C LEU A 199 7.60 -6.81 12.80
N GLY A 200 7.08 -7.70 11.95
CA GLY A 200 7.36 -7.73 10.51
C GLY A 200 6.98 -6.42 9.83
N THR A 201 5.81 -5.88 10.18
CA THR A 201 5.35 -4.57 9.70
C THR A 201 6.27 -3.44 10.15
N ALA A 202 6.66 -3.42 11.43
CA ALA A 202 7.56 -2.40 11.96
C ALA A 202 8.94 -2.41 11.25
N VAL A 203 9.52 -3.60 11.06
CA VAL A 203 10.80 -3.76 10.35
C VAL A 203 10.66 -3.36 8.88
N ALA A 204 9.60 -3.80 8.21
CA ALA A 204 9.35 -3.46 6.81
C ALA A 204 9.18 -1.95 6.59
N TYR A 205 8.47 -1.27 7.49
CA TYR A 205 8.13 0.15 7.36
C TYR A 205 9.25 1.09 7.80
N ALA A 206 10.12 0.69 8.73
CA ALA A 206 11.22 1.53 9.22
C ALA A 206 12.07 2.18 8.10
N PRO A 207 12.61 1.44 7.11
CA PRO A 207 13.38 2.05 6.02
C PRO A 207 12.51 2.94 5.12
N LEU A 208 11.23 2.61 4.93
CA LEU A 208 10.31 3.42 4.13
C LEU A 208 10.01 4.76 4.82
N VAL A 209 9.82 4.76 6.14
CA VAL A 209 9.60 5.98 6.93
C VAL A 209 10.85 6.86 6.85
N ILE A 210 12.03 6.28 7.02
CA ILE A 210 13.31 7.01 6.89
C ILE A 210 13.44 7.61 5.48
N ALA A 211 13.13 6.83 4.44
CA ALA A 211 13.17 7.30 3.05
C ALA A 211 12.18 8.45 2.80
N ALA A 212 10.93 8.31 3.26
CA ALA A 212 9.90 9.33 3.12
C ALA A 212 10.32 10.65 3.81
N LEU A 213 10.87 10.57 5.02
CA LEU A 213 11.40 11.73 5.74
C LEU A 213 12.58 12.38 5.01
N ARG A 214 13.53 11.59 4.50
CA ARG A 214 14.68 12.08 3.73
C ARG A 214 14.29 12.69 2.38
N LEU A 215 13.19 12.25 1.79
CA LEU A 215 12.60 12.81 0.58
C LEU A 215 11.67 14.00 0.84
N ASN A 216 11.62 14.48 2.09
CA ASN A 216 10.83 15.65 2.50
C ASN A 216 9.30 15.48 2.38
N ALA A 217 8.80 14.24 2.48
CA ALA A 217 7.35 13.95 2.55
C ALA A 217 6.62 14.91 3.51
N GLY A 218 5.60 15.63 3.05
CA GLY A 218 4.80 16.56 3.85
C GLY A 218 5.47 17.91 4.21
N GLN A 219 6.70 18.19 3.74
CA GLN A 219 7.28 19.54 3.83
C GLN A 219 6.59 20.51 2.85
N ARG A 220 6.57 21.80 3.20
CA ARG A 220 6.15 22.84 2.24
C ARG A 220 7.09 22.81 1.05
N GLU A 221 6.54 23.03 -0.13
CA GLU A 221 7.37 23.35 -1.28
C GLU A 221 8.16 24.63 -0.95
N PRO A 222 9.48 24.66 -1.20
CA PRO A 222 10.20 25.92 -1.17
C PRO A 222 9.51 26.85 -2.16
N ALA A 223 9.28 28.11 -1.76
CA ALA A 223 8.72 29.11 -2.66
C ALA A 223 9.54 29.11 -3.96
N SER A 224 8.85 29.01 -5.10
CA SER A 224 9.49 29.13 -6.40
C SER A 224 10.24 30.47 -6.43
N ALA A 225 11.57 30.40 -6.44
CA ALA A 225 12.45 31.55 -6.63
C ALA A 225 12.38 32.01 -8.10
#